data_AF-S3B6N0-F1
#
_entry.id   AF-S3B6N0-F1
#
_cell.length_a   1.000
_cell.length_b   1.000
_cell.length_c   1.000
_cell.angle_alpha   90.00
_cell.angle_beta   90.00
_cell.angle_gamma   90.00
#
_symmetry.space_group_name_H-M   'P 1'
#
loop_
_entity.id
_entity.type
_entity.pdbx_description
1 polymer ?
#
loop_
_entity_poly.entity_id
_entity_poly.type
_entity_poly.pdbx_seq_one_letter_code
_entity_poly.pdbx_strand_id
1 'polypeptide(L)'
;MIKRRNIMVGLASVVLAAGAVFTGTPAFAASDIGGLNIDAACKAILGSAWSATTVNPADPYGWRCVKPGSSVALSSQASMNDVCRSNYGAGAYAVLTHSSSYGWRCYR
;
A
#
# COMPACT_ATOMS: atom_id res chain seq x y z
N MET A 1 8.95 -64.90 52.33
CA MET A 1 10.03 -65.04 51.34
C MET A 1 10.01 -63.85 50.39
N ILE A 2 10.97 -62.93 50.53
CA ILE A 2 11.03 -61.65 49.80
C ILE A 2 11.91 -61.85 48.56
N LYS A 3 11.34 -61.68 47.35
CA LYS A 3 12.06 -61.80 46.08
C LYS A 3 12.29 -60.41 45.50
N ARG A 4 13.45 -59.82 45.83
CA ARG A 4 13.92 -58.56 45.22
C ARG A 4 14.35 -58.86 43.78
N ARG A 5 13.69 -58.25 42.78
CA ARG A 5 14.15 -58.26 41.39
C ARG A 5 14.72 -56.90 41.05
N ASN A 6 15.91 -56.97 40.47
CA ASN A 6 16.82 -55.88 40.20
C ASN A 6 16.27 -54.88 39.18
N ILE A 7 16.68 -53.65 39.41
CA ILE A 7 16.52 -52.43 38.64
C ILE A 7 17.08 -52.61 37.22
N MET A 8 16.28 -52.29 36.20
CA MET A 8 16.78 -51.93 34.87
C MET A 8 16.46 -50.45 34.63
N VAL A 9 17.51 -49.65 34.60
CA VAL A 9 17.53 -48.27 34.12
C VAL A 9 17.38 -48.31 32.60
N GLY A 10 16.34 -47.69 32.06
CA GLY A 10 16.04 -47.65 30.63
C GLY A 10 15.75 -46.24 30.15
N LEU A 11 16.79 -45.63 29.55
CA LEU A 11 16.81 -44.59 28.51
C LEU A 11 15.88 -43.36 28.66
N ALA A 12 16.54 -42.23 28.94
CA ALA A 12 16.03 -40.87 28.85
C ALA A 12 15.40 -40.59 27.48
N SER A 13 14.12 -40.21 27.47
CA SER A 13 13.46 -39.59 26.33
C SER A 13 13.69 -38.08 26.42
N VAL A 14 14.61 -37.55 25.62
CA VAL A 14 14.75 -36.10 25.41
C VAL A 14 13.50 -35.64 24.64
N VAL A 15 12.51 -35.11 25.35
CA VAL A 15 11.39 -34.41 24.71
C VAL A 15 11.89 -33.00 24.38
N LEU A 16 12.37 -32.83 23.15
CA LEU A 16 12.52 -31.52 22.53
C LEU A 16 11.13 -30.94 22.29
N ALA A 17 10.58 -30.23 23.28
CA ALA A 17 9.48 -29.31 23.07
C ALA A 17 10.02 -28.05 22.39
N ALA A 18 10.28 -28.14 21.08
CA ALA A 18 10.45 -26.96 20.25
C ALA A 18 9.08 -26.27 20.14
N GLY A 19 8.81 -25.33 21.04
CA GLY A 19 7.69 -24.41 20.91
C GLY A 19 7.88 -23.62 19.62
N ALA A 20 7.08 -23.94 18.59
CA ALA A 20 6.99 -23.15 17.39
C ALA A 20 6.42 -21.77 17.75
N VAL A 21 7.31 -20.81 17.99
CA VAL A 21 6.95 -19.39 17.90
C VAL A 21 6.61 -19.13 16.44
N PHE A 22 5.32 -19.23 16.11
CA PHE A 22 4.78 -18.63 14.91
C PHE A 22 4.97 -17.12 15.03
N THR A 23 6.13 -16.61 14.61
CA THR A 23 6.28 -15.21 14.27
C THR A 23 5.52 -14.97 12.98
N GLY A 24 4.18 -14.93 13.07
CA GLY A 24 3.37 -14.41 11.98
C GLY A 24 3.89 -13.02 11.69
N THR A 25 4.46 -12.81 10.51
CA THR A 25 4.74 -11.46 10.03
C THR A 25 3.42 -10.69 10.10
N PRO A 26 3.38 -9.48 10.68
CA PRO A 26 2.16 -8.70 10.62
C PRO A 26 1.80 -8.52 9.15
N ALA A 27 0.63 -9.02 8.76
CA ALA A 27 0.06 -8.70 7.48
C ALA A 27 -0.33 -7.22 7.55
N PHE A 28 0.50 -6.35 7.01
CA PHE A 28 0.14 -4.94 6.80
C PHE A 28 -0.95 -4.92 5.74
N ALA A 29 -2.20 -4.94 6.19
CA ALA A 29 -3.34 -4.74 5.31
C ALA A 29 -3.27 -3.32 4.77
N ALA A 30 -3.22 -3.18 3.44
CA ALA A 30 -3.32 -1.90 2.78
C ALA A 30 -4.57 -1.16 3.26
N SER A 31 -4.36 0.01 3.85
CA SER A 31 -5.40 0.87 4.36
C SER A 31 -5.75 1.93 3.33
N ASP A 32 -7.04 2.15 3.08
CA ASP A 32 -7.50 3.30 2.28
C ASP A 32 -7.30 4.58 3.12
N ILE A 33 -6.42 5.45 2.65
CA ILE A 33 -6.04 6.69 3.35
C ILE A 33 -6.67 7.94 2.74
N GLY A 34 -7.46 7.81 1.66
CA GLY A 34 -8.24 8.89 1.09
C GLY A 34 -8.24 8.98 -0.43
N GLY A 35 -8.87 10.03 -0.96
CA GLY A 35 -8.90 10.34 -2.39
C GLY A 35 -7.65 11.09 -2.86
N LEU A 36 -7.51 11.26 -4.18
CA LEU A 36 -6.45 12.07 -4.75
C LEU A 36 -6.86 13.55 -4.78
N ASN A 37 -5.99 14.42 -4.27
CA ASN A 37 -6.07 15.86 -4.48
C ASN A 37 -5.08 16.25 -5.59
N ILE A 38 -5.54 16.09 -6.84
CA ILE A 38 -4.72 16.32 -8.03
C ILE A 38 -4.40 17.80 -8.21
N ASP A 39 -5.30 18.71 -7.84
CA ASP A 39 -5.05 20.15 -7.93
C ASP A 39 -3.90 20.58 -7.00
N ALA A 40 -3.92 20.10 -5.75
CA ALA A 40 -2.81 20.32 -4.82
C ALA A 40 -1.50 19.72 -5.33
N ALA A 41 -1.54 18.52 -5.94
CA ALA A 41 -0.35 17.90 -6.52
C ALA A 41 0.18 18.68 -7.74
N CYS A 42 -0.68 19.16 -8.65
CA CYS A 42 -0.27 20.02 -9.76
C CYS A 42 0.44 21.28 -9.26
N LYS A 43 -0.10 21.92 -8.20
CA LYS A 43 0.49 23.11 -7.60
C LYS A 43 1.82 22.82 -6.89
N ALA A 44 1.90 21.70 -6.18
CA ALA A 44 3.10 21.30 -5.46
C ALA A 44 4.26 20.90 -6.40
N ILE A 45 3.96 20.20 -7.49
CA ILE A 45 4.98 19.67 -8.42
C ILE A 45 5.38 20.69 -9.47
N LEU A 46 4.43 21.45 -10.02
CA LEU A 46 4.65 22.32 -11.18
C LEU A 46 4.57 23.82 -10.87
N GLY A 47 4.10 24.19 -9.67
CA GLY A 47 3.95 25.56 -9.19
C GLY A 47 2.49 26.05 -9.15
N SER A 48 2.27 27.15 -8.42
CA SER A 48 0.92 27.66 -8.08
C SER A 48 0.05 28.09 -9.25
N ALA A 49 0.64 28.35 -10.42
CA ALA A 49 -0.08 28.73 -11.65
C ALA A 49 -0.77 27.55 -12.35
N TRP A 50 -0.54 26.31 -11.89
CA TRP A 50 -1.15 25.12 -12.46
C TRP A 50 -2.40 24.72 -11.67
N SER A 51 -3.37 24.16 -12.38
CA SER A 51 -4.60 23.59 -11.81
C SER A 51 -4.93 22.23 -12.43
N ALA A 52 -5.73 21.42 -11.75
CA ALA A 52 -6.16 20.14 -12.29
C ALA A 52 -7.41 20.28 -13.17
N THR A 53 -7.49 19.46 -14.22
CA THR A 53 -8.71 19.25 -15.02
C THR A 53 -8.72 17.83 -15.59
N THR A 54 -9.90 17.31 -15.92
CA THR A 54 -10.04 16.04 -16.66
C THR A 54 -10.47 16.31 -18.10
N VAL A 55 -9.80 15.68 -19.06
CA VAL A 55 -10.19 15.75 -20.49
C VAL A 55 -11.35 14.82 -20.81
N ASN A 56 -11.54 13.76 -20.02
CA ASN A 56 -12.63 12.81 -20.17
C ASN A 56 -12.92 12.17 -18.80
N PRO A 57 -14.03 12.52 -18.14
CA PRO A 57 -14.39 11.95 -16.83
C PRO A 57 -14.52 10.42 -16.81
N ALA A 58 -14.84 9.80 -17.95
CA ALA A 58 -14.96 8.35 -18.08
C ALA A 58 -13.60 7.64 -18.22
N ASP A 59 -12.53 8.37 -18.55
CA ASP A 59 -11.19 7.82 -18.65
C ASP A 59 -10.47 7.95 -17.29
N PRO A 60 -10.07 6.84 -16.65
CA PRO A 60 -9.29 6.89 -15.42
C PRO A 60 -7.95 7.63 -15.59
N TYR A 61 -7.41 7.72 -16.80
CA TYR A 61 -6.15 8.40 -17.09
C TYR A 61 -6.34 9.78 -17.73
N GLY A 62 -7.57 10.33 -17.65
CA GLY A 62 -7.96 11.61 -18.25
C GLY A 62 -7.45 12.86 -17.55
N TRP A 63 -6.74 12.74 -16.42
CA TRP A 63 -6.28 13.90 -15.67
C TRP A 63 -5.15 14.67 -16.35
N ARG A 64 -5.21 15.99 -16.23
CA ARG A 64 -4.22 16.94 -16.71
C ARG A 64 -3.97 18.01 -15.66
N CYS A 65 -2.70 18.42 -15.54
CA CYS A 65 -2.37 19.73 -14.97
C CYS A 65 -2.36 20.75 -16.11
N VAL A 66 -3.04 21.87 -15.94
CA VAL A 66 -3.17 22.92 -16.96
C VAL A 66 -2.76 24.28 -16.41
N LYS A 67 -2.22 25.10 -17.29
CA LYS A 67 -2.01 26.55 -17.11
C LYS A 67 -2.23 27.24 -18.46
N PRO A 68 -2.34 28.58 -18.53
CA PRO A 68 -2.45 29.26 -19.82
C PRO A 68 -1.33 28.85 -20.78
N GLY A 69 -1.71 28.31 -21.94
CA GLY A 69 -0.77 27.89 -22.99
C GLY A 69 -0.01 26.57 -22.75
N SER A 70 -0.32 25.80 -21.70
CA SER A 70 0.36 24.51 -21.47
C SER A 70 -0.52 23.48 -20.73
N SER A 71 -0.30 22.20 -21.04
CA SER A 71 -0.92 21.08 -20.32
C SER A 71 0.09 19.94 -20.12
N VAL A 72 -0.01 19.25 -18.99
CA VAL A 72 0.81 18.09 -18.62
C VAL A 72 -0.11 16.92 -18.30
N ALA A 73 0.19 15.76 -18.88
CA ALA A 73 -0.56 14.52 -18.67
C ALA A 73 -0.30 13.91 -17.29
N LEU A 74 -1.36 13.51 -16.60
CA LEU A 74 -1.29 12.55 -15.49
C LEU A 74 -1.96 11.26 -15.95
N SER A 75 -1.37 10.61 -16.95
CA SER A 75 -2.02 9.54 -17.72
C SER A 75 -1.48 8.15 -17.41
N SER A 76 -0.94 7.93 -16.21
CA SER A 76 -0.36 6.65 -15.83
C SER A 76 -0.55 6.33 -14.35
N GLN A 77 -0.51 5.05 -14.02
CA GLN A 77 -0.44 4.56 -12.64
C GLN A 77 0.73 5.19 -11.86
N ALA A 78 1.88 5.38 -12.51
CA ALA A 78 3.05 6.01 -11.89
C ALA A 78 2.74 7.46 -11.48
N SER A 79 2.09 8.22 -12.37
CA SER A 79 1.65 9.59 -12.08
C SER A 79 0.67 9.64 -10.91
N MET A 80 -0.27 8.69 -10.83
CA MET A 80 -1.22 8.62 -9.71
C MET A 80 -0.51 8.26 -8.40
N ASN A 81 0.48 7.38 -8.44
CA ASN A 81 1.33 7.08 -7.29
C ASN A 81 2.12 8.33 -6.84
N ASP A 82 2.65 9.11 -7.77
CA ASP A 82 3.33 10.38 -7.46
C ASP A 82 2.38 11.38 -6.78
N VAL A 83 1.13 11.47 -7.26
CA VAL A 83 0.08 12.28 -6.62
C VAL A 83 -0.19 11.81 -5.18
N CYS A 84 -0.38 10.50 -4.97
CA CYS A 84 -0.60 9.97 -3.61
C CYS A 84 0.57 10.26 -2.68
N ARG A 85 1.81 10.13 -3.18
CA ARG A 85 3.02 10.48 -2.42
C ARG A 85 3.09 11.97 -2.11
N SER A 86 2.65 12.83 -3.04
CA SER A 86 2.56 14.28 -2.81
C SER A 86 1.49 14.65 -1.78
N ASN A 87 0.37 13.93 -1.72
CA ASN A 87 -0.73 14.24 -0.80
C ASN A 87 -0.54 13.65 0.60
N TYR A 88 -0.03 12.42 0.70
CA TYR A 88 -0.02 11.65 1.95
C TYR A 88 1.39 11.25 2.42
N GLY A 89 2.43 11.57 1.64
CA GLY A 89 3.83 11.29 1.98
C GLY A 89 4.33 9.92 1.50
N ALA A 90 5.55 9.58 1.90
CA ALA A 90 6.24 8.37 1.47
C ALA A 90 5.43 7.08 1.74
N GLY A 91 5.54 6.10 0.84
CA GLY A 91 4.82 4.83 0.95
C GLY A 91 3.35 4.86 0.56
N ALA A 92 2.75 6.03 0.28
CA ALA A 92 1.42 6.09 -0.30
C ALA A 92 1.45 5.68 -1.78
N TYR A 93 0.43 4.95 -2.23
CA TYR A 93 0.29 4.53 -3.63
C TYR A 93 -1.18 4.60 -4.07
N ALA A 94 -1.40 4.71 -5.37
CA ALA A 94 -2.73 4.82 -5.94
C ALA A 94 -3.30 3.46 -6.34
N VAL A 95 -4.60 3.29 -6.18
CA VAL A 95 -5.36 2.12 -6.65
C VAL A 95 -6.60 2.64 -7.37
N LEU A 96 -6.87 2.08 -8.55
CA LEU A 96 -8.09 2.36 -9.29
C LEU A 96 -9.22 1.47 -8.75
N THR A 97 -10.20 2.07 -8.09
CA THR A 97 -11.34 1.35 -7.49
C THR A 97 -12.52 1.19 -8.43
N HIS A 98 -12.64 2.07 -9.43
CA HIS A 98 -13.64 1.97 -10.50
C HIS A 98 -13.16 2.74 -11.74
N SER A 99 -13.66 2.38 -12.92
CA SER A 99 -13.18 2.93 -14.20
C SER A 99 -13.73 4.34 -14.47
N SER A 100 -13.19 5.34 -13.76
CA SER A 100 -13.44 6.77 -14.02
C SER A 100 -12.23 7.61 -13.62
N SER A 101 -12.13 8.85 -14.10
CA SER A 101 -11.10 9.80 -13.62
C SER A 101 -11.12 9.93 -12.09
N TYR A 102 -12.29 9.81 -11.46
CA TYR A 102 -12.46 9.96 -10.01
C TYR A 102 -12.32 8.63 -9.25
N GLY A 103 -11.99 7.54 -9.96
CA GLY A 103 -11.90 6.20 -9.37
C GLY A 103 -10.64 5.91 -8.58
N TRP A 104 -9.69 6.84 -8.57
CA TRP A 104 -8.44 6.68 -7.86
C TRP A 104 -8.60 6.92 -6.35
N ARG A 105 -7.98 6.03 -5.58
CA ARG A 105 -7.87 6.11 -4.13
C ARG A 105 -6.42 5.90 -3.74
N CYS A 106 -5.98 6.53 -2.65
CA CYS A 106 -4.66 6.34 -2.10
C CYS A 106 -4.71 5.30 -0.98
N TYR A 107 -3.70 4.43 -0.96
CA TYR A 107 -3.52 3.38 0.03
C TYR A 107 -2.13 3.43 0.65
N ARG A 108 -1.98 2.80 1.82
CA ARG A 108 -0.71 2.51 2.48
C ARG A 108 -0.80 1.25 3.33
#